data_AF-A0A1Y4IF24-F1
#
_entry.id   AF-A0A1Y4IF24-F1
#
_cell.length_a   1.000
_cell.length_b   1.000
_cell.length_c   1.000
_cell.angle_alpha   90.00
_cell.angle_beta   90.00
_cell.angle_gamma   90.00
#
_symmetry.space_group_name_H-M   'P 1'
#
loop_
_entity.id
_entity.type
_entity.pdbx_description
1 polymer ?
#
loop_
_entity_poly.entity_id
_entity_poly.type
_entity_poly.pdbx_seq_one_letter_code
_entity_poly.pdbx_strand_id
1 'polypeptide(L)'
;MDSISKEQYEFAQARIEELLPLVNDNTPANDRNAVELTMMSDIVIAYEKKHYPIGKPTVAELIGLSIEEKGITQKQLASELGVSPSRVNDYISGRSEPTLKIARLLCRVLNISPAAMLGY
;
A
#
# COMPACT_ATOMS: atom_id res chain seq x y z
N MET A 1 20.71 -9.91 -16.89
CA MET A 1 20.43 -10.03 -15.45
C MET A 1 19.55 -11.25 -15.30
N ASP A 2 20.10 -12.31 -14.74
CA ASP A 2 19.37 -13.56 -14.54
C ASP A 2 18.15 -13.29 -13.65
N SER A 3 17.00 -13.81 -14.04
CA SER A 3 15.79 -13.69 -13.24
C SER A 3 15.93 -14.50 -11.97
N ILE A 4 15.72 -13.88 -10.82
CA ILE A 4 15.69 -14.55 -9.52
C ILE A 4 14.60 -15.64 -9.56
N SER A 5 14.96 -16.87 -9.19
CA SER A 5 14.01 -17.98 -9.14
C SER A 5 13.15 -17.91 -7.88
N LYS A 6 12.04 -18.64 -7.87
CA LYS A 6 11.17 -18.71 -6.69
C LYS A 6 11.91 -19.31 -5.49
N GLU A 7 12.76 -20.31 -5.72
CA GLU A 7 13.56 -20.96 -4.69
C GLU A 7 14.59 -20.01 -4.09
N GLN A 8 15.23 -19.15 -4.91
CA GLN A 8 16.15 -18.12 -4.42
C GLN A 8 15.44 -17.07 -3.57
N TYR A 9 14.22 -16.69 -3.96
CA TYR A 9 13.36 -15.79 -3.18
C TYR A 9 12.97 -16.40 -1.83
N GLU A 10 12.46 -17.64 -1.81
CA GLU A 10 12.06 -18.32 -0.56
C GLU A 10 13.24 -18.54 0.38
N PHE A 11 14.42 -18.88 -0.17
CA PHE A 11 15.66 -18.97 0.61
C PHE A 11 16.03 -17.61 1.23
N ALA A 12 16.00 -16.53 0.45
CA ALA A 12 16.34 -15.20 0.93
C ALA A 12 15.36 -14.72 2.01
N GLN A 13 14.06 -15.02 1.88
CA GLN A 13 13.07 -14.71 2.91
C GLN A 13 13.35 -15.43 4.23
N ALA A 14 13.54 -16.76 4.19
CA ALA A 14 13.87 -17.52 5.40
C ALA A 14 15.15 -16.98 6.05
N ARG A 15 16.16 -16.61 5.24
CA ARG A 15 17.41 -16.07 5.76
C ARG A 15 17.26 -14.68 6.39
N ILE A 16 16.39 -13.83 5.85
CA ILE A 16 16.03 -12.54 6.45
C ILE A 16 15.44 -12.76 7.85
N GLU A 17 14.51 -13.70 8.01
CA GLU A 17 13.89 -13.99 9.32
C GLU A 17 14.92 -14.40 10.37
N GLU A 18 15.95 -15.16 9.99
CA GLU A 18 17.06 -15.54 10.87
C GLU A 18 17.98 -14.36 11.22
N LEU A 19 18.17 -13.41 10.29
CA LEU A 19 19.07 -12.26 10.44
C LEU A 19 18.45 -11.10 11.22
N LEU A 20 17.13 -10.88 11.11
CA LEU A 20 16.41 -9.81 11.80
C LEU A 20 16.68 -9.73 13.31
N PRO A 21 16.70 -10.82 14.10
CA PRO A 21 17.02 -10.73 15.53
C PRO A 21 18.49 -10.43 15.83
N LEU A 22 19.39 -10.54 14.85
CA LEU A 22 20.83 -10.37 15.02
C LEU A 22 21.32 -8.96 14.69
N VAL A 23 20.47 -8.12 14.10
CA VAL A 23 20.78 -6.74 13.74
C VAL A 23 19.81 -5.77 14.37
N ASN A 24 20.26 -4.57 14.70
CA ASN A 24 19.42 -3.49 15.19
C ASN A 24 19.97 -2.14 14.71
N ASP A 25 19.33 -1.04 15.12
CA ASP A 25 19.68 0.32 14.70
C ASP A 25 21.10 0.77 15.06
N ASN A 26 21.75 0.09 16.02
CA ASN A 26 23.14 0.37 16.41
C ASN A 26 24.16 -0.56 15.73
N THR A 27 23.71 -1.56 14.97
CA THR A 27 24.61 -2.48 14.26
C THR A 27 25.31 -1.71 13.12
N PRO A 28 26.65 -1.71 13.08
CA PRO A 28 27.39 -1.06 11.99
C PRO A 28 26.99 -1.62 10.62
N ALA A 29 26.90 -0.76 9.60
CA ALA A 29 26.51 -1.17 8.25
C ALA A 29 27.51 -2.15 7.60
N ASN A 30 28.75 -2.22 8.09
CA ASN A 30 29.78 -3.17 7.66
C ASN A 30 29.81 -4.46 8.49
N ASP A 31 28.92 -4.60 9.48
CA ASP A 31 28.74 -5.85 10.19
C ASP A 31 28.31 -6.95 9.21
N ARG A 32 28.83 -8.15 9.40
CA ARG A 32 28.57 -9.28 8.49
C ARG A 32 27.09 -9.58 8.35
N ASN A 33 26.33 -9.55 9.43
CA ASN A 33 24.90 -9.86 9.41
C ASN A 33 24.10 -8.73 8.75
N ALA A 34 24.49 -7.47 8.96
CA ALA A 34 23.86 -6.32 8.30
C ALA A 34 24.10 -6.31 6.78
N VAL A 35 25.32 -6.63 6.37
CA VAL A 35 25.70 -6.77 4.95
C VAL A 35 24.93 -7.93 4.30
N GLU A 36 24.85 -9.08 4.97
CA GLU A 36 24.10 -10.24 4.48
C GLU A 36 22.59 -9.95 4.38
N LEU A 37 22.01 -9.29 5.39
CA LEU A 37 20.60 -8.90 5.40
C LEU A 37 20.26 -7.98 4.23
N THR A 38 21.15 -7.04 3.91
CA THR A 38 21.00 -6.14 2.77
C THR A 38 20.99 -6.94 1.47
N MET A 39 21.94 -7.86 1.27
CA MET A 39 21.98 -8.68 0.06
C MET A 39 20.75 -9.59 -0.10
N MET A 40 20.28 -10.21 0.99
CA MET A 40 19.06 -11.04 0.93
C MET A 40 17.83 -10.19 0.63
N SER A 41 17.77 -8.99 1.21
CA SER A 41 16.70 -8.02 0.95
C SER A 41 16.67 -7.60 -0.52
N ASP A 42 17.84 -7.36 -1.14
CA ASP A 42 17.92 -7.05 -2.57
C ASP A 42 17.37 -8.18 -3.46
N ILE A 43 17.60 -9.44 -3.08
CA ILE A 43 17.05 -10.61 -3.78
C ILE A 43 15.51 -10.62 -3.69
N VAL A 44 14.97 -10.43 -2.48
CA VAL A 44 13.53 -10.39 -2.24
C VAL A 44 12.88 -9.25 -3.01
N ILE A 45 13.42 -8.03 -2.91
CA ILE A 45 12.92 -6.84 -3.60
C ILE A 45 12.89 -7.05 -5.12
N ALA A 46 13.96 -7.58 -5.69
CA ALA A 46 14.03 -7.80 -7.13
C ALA A 46 13.03 -8.84 -7.63
N TYR A 47 12.74 -9.88 -6.83
CA TYR A 47 11.68 -10.85 -7.13
C TYR A 47 10.28 -10.22 -6.99
N GLU A 48 9.98 -9.59 -5.86
CA GLU A 48 8.67 -8.97 -5.58
C GLU A 48 8.33 -7.87 -6.57
N LYS A 49 9.29 -7.03 -6.95
CA LYS A 49 9.05 -5.98 -7.97
C LYS A 49 8.53 -6.55 -9.29
N LYS A 50 8.91 -7.78 -9.65
CA LYS A 50 8.49 -8.45 -10.87
C LYS A 50 7.20 -9.26 -10.68
N HIS A 51 7.04 -9.94 -9.55
CA HIS A 51 5.98 -10.92 -9.32
C HIS A 51 4.80 -10.37 -8.50
N TYR A 52 5.06 -9.40 -7.63
CA TYR A 52 4.12 -8.74 -6.72
C TYR A 52 4.29 -7.22 -6.74
N PRO A 53 4.14 -6.56 -7.91
CA PRO A 53 4.35 -5.12 -8.00
C PRO A 53 3.36 -4.37 -7.10
N ILE A 54 3.90 -3.53 -6.21
CA ILE A 54 3.08 -2.61 -5.42
C ILE A 54 2.61 -1.49 -6.35
N GLY A 55 1.36 -1.59 -6.81
CA GLY A 55 0.70 -0.57 -7.60
C GLY A 55 0.25 0.61 -6.75
N LYS A 56 -0.07 1.74 -7.41
CA LYS A 56 -0.85 2.80 -6.76
C LYS A 56 -2.24 2.25 -6.41
N PRO A 57 -2.79 2.55 -5.22
CA PRO A 57 -4.15 2.15 -4.90
C PRO A 57 -5.11 2.77 -5.91
N THR A 58 -6.14 2.03 -6.28
CA THR A 58 -7.28 2.55 -7.03
C THR A 58 -8.03 3.59 -6.20
N VAL A 59 -8.82 4.44 -6.85
CA VAL A 59 -9.69 5.41 -6.15
C VAL A 59 -10.62 4.71 -5.15
N ALA A 60 -11.10 3.51 -5.51
CA ALA A 60 -11.96 2.70 -4.65
C ALA A 60 -11.25 2.25 -3.36
N GLU A 61 -10.04 1.68 -3.50
CA GLU A 61 -9.21 1.27 -2.37
C GLU A 61 -8.82 2.46 -1.51
N LEU A 62 -8.44 3.58 -2.12
CA LEU A 62 -8.09 4.82 -1.44
C LEU A 62 -9.25 5.31 -0.56
N ILE A 63 -10.48 5.33 -1.10
CA ILE A 63 -11.68 5.73 -0.33
C ILE A 63 -11.94 4.73 0.79
N GLY A 64 -11.87 3.43 0.52
CA GLY A 64 -12.09 2.37 1.52
C GLY A 64 -11.10 2.47 2.69
N LEU A 65 -9.80 2.50 2.39
CA LEU A 65 -8.73 2.62 3.38
C LEU A 65 -8.87 3.90 4.20
N SER A 66 -9.13 5.05 3.58
CA SER A 66 -9.28 6.30 4.34
C SER A 66 -10.54 6.36 5.20
N ILE A 67 -11.58 5.59 4.89
CA ILE A 67 -12.75 5.44 5.78
C ILE A 67 -12.34 4.64 7.02
N GLU A 68 -11.60 3.55 6.85
CA GLU A 68 -11.08 2.71 7.94
C GLU A 68 -10.11 3.49 8.83
N GLU A 69 -9.12 4.18 8.24
CA GLU A 69 -8.14 5.01 8.95
C GLU A 69 -8.81 6.13 9.75
N LYS A 70 -9.85 6.76 9.20
CA LYS A 70 -10.59 7.83 9.88
C LYS A 70 -11.61 7.31 10.90
N GLY A 71 -11.91 6.01 10.89
CA GLY A 71 -12.87 5.38 11.80
C GLY A 71 -14.32 5.86 11.60
N ILE A 72 -14.71 6.26 10.39
CA ILE A 72 -16.08 6.67 10.07
C ILE A 72 -16.84 5.56 9.35
N THR A 73 -18.16 5.63 9.37
CA THR A 73 -19.03 4.69 8.63
C THR A 73 -19.31 5.20 7.22
N GLN A 74 -19.59 4.29 6.28
CA GLN A 74 -20.05 4.66 4.93
C GLN A 74 -21.31 5.54 4.96
N LYS A 75 -22.18 5.33 5.96
CA LYS A 75 -23.40 6.14 6.17
C LYS A 75 -23.07 7.57 6.57
N GLN A 76 -22.10 7.76 7.48
CA GLN A 76 -21.61 9.10 7.84
C GLN A 76 -20.99 9.80 6.63
N LEU A 77 -20.14 9.09 5.87
CA LEU A 77 -19.55 9.64 4.65
C LEU A 77 -20.63 10.03 3.63
N ALA A 78 -21.67 9.21 3.44
CA ALA A 78 -22.78 9.53 2.55
C ALA A 78 -23.48 10.84 2.94
N SER A 79 -23.71 11.05 4.24
CA SER A 79 -24.25 12.30 4.78
C SER A 79 -23.34 13.50 4.54
N GLU A 80 -22.03 13.35 4.76
CA GLU A 80 -21.05 14.44 4.53
C GLU A 80 -20.92 14.82 3.03
N LEU A 81 -21.03 13.84 2.14
CA LEU A 81 -20.96 14.05 0.69
C LEU A 81 -22.29 14.51 0.08
N GLY A 82 -23.39 14.40 0.81
CA GLY A 82 -24.74 14.68 0.29
C GLY A 82 -25.18 13.70 -0.80
N VAL A 83 -24.76 12.43 -0.70
CA VAL A 83 -25.12 11.36 -1.64
C VAL A 83 -25.77 10.19 -0.91
N SER A 84 -26.36 9.24 -1.65
CA SER A 84 -26.94 8.05 -1.01
C SER A 84 -25.85 7.09 -0.51
N PRO A 85 -26.11 6.30 0.55
CA PRO A 85 -25.18 5.24 0.98
C PRO A 85 -24.85 4.23 -0.13
N SER A 86 -25.82 3.92 -0.99
CA SER A 86 -25.59 3.08 -2.17
C SER A 86 -24.53 3.68 -3.10
N ARG A 87 -24.54 5.01 -3.29
CA ARG A 87 -23.56 5.68 -4.13
C ARG A 87 -22.15 5.63 -3.52
N VAL A 88 -22.03 5.77 -2.20
CA VAL A 88 -20.76 5.56 -1.49
C VAL A 88 -20.26 4.13 -1.68
N ASN A 89 -21.13 3.14 -1.56
CA ASN A 89 -20.79 1.74 -1.83
C ASN A 89 -20.34 1.53 -3.29
N ASP A 90 -20.94 2.21 -4.27
CA ASP A 90 -20.50 2.15 -5.67
C ASP A 90 -19.07 2.69 -5.84
N TYR A 91 -18.67 3.71 -5.07
CA TYR A 91 -17.29 4.22 -5.07
C TYR A 91 -16.31 3.22 -4.45
N ILE A 92 -16.64 2.67 -3.27
CA ILE A 92 -15.76 1.75 -2.53
C ILE A 92 -15.59 0.41 -3.26
N SER A 93 -16.63 -0.05 -3.96
CA SER A 93 -16.58 -1.27 -4.76
C SER A 93 -16.01 -1.08 -6.17
N GLY A 94 -15.67 0.16 -6.55
CA GLY A 94 -15.17 0.47 -7.90
C GLY A 94 -16.20 0.35 -9.03
N ARG A 95 -17.50 0.20 -8.72
CA ARG A 95 -18.57 0.17 -9.74
C ARG A 95 -18.77 1.50 -10.44
N SER A 96 -18.46 2.60 -9.77
CA SER A 96 -18.51 3.94 -10.37
C SER A 96 -17.41 4.82 -9.81
N GLU A 97 -16.87 5.71 -10.64
CA GLU A 97 -15.98 6.76 -10.16
C GLU A 97 -16.77 7.96 -9.62
N PRO A 98 -16.26 8.66 -8.59
CA PRO A 98 -16.83 9.91 -8.15
C PRO A 98 -16.65 11.00 -9.22
N THR A 99 -17.67 11.84 -9.41
CA THR A 99 -17.52 13.05 -10.25
C THR A 99 -16.49 13.99 -9.63
N LEU A 100 -15.87 14.89 -10.41
CA LEU A 100 -14.87 15.83 -9.90
C LEU A 100 -15.37 16.64 -8.68
N LYS A 101 -16.66 16.99 -8.66
CA LYS A 101 -17.29 17.66 -7.52
C LYS A 101 -17.29 16.79 -6.25
N ILE A 102 -17.61 15.50 -6.39
CA ILE A 102 -17.59 14.55 -5.27
C ILE A 102 -16.16 14.18 -4.86
N ALA A 103 -15.25 13.99 -5.82
CA ALA A 103 -13.83 13.74 -5.57
C ALA A 103 -13.20 14.86 -4.73
N ARG A 104 -13.54 16.12 -5.01
CA ARG A 104 -13.12 17.27 -4.19
C ARG A 104 -13.63 17.20 -2.75
N LEU A 105 -14.87 16.74 -2.54
CA LEU A 105 -15.44 16.57 -1.20
C LEU A 105 -14.78 15.39 -0.48
N LEU A 106 -14.59 14.26 -1.15
CA LEU A 106 -13.87 13.10 -0.63
C LEU A 106 -12.45 13.49 -0.15
N CYS A 107 -11.71 14.27 -0.94
CA CYS A 107 -10.39 14.78 -0.52
C CYS A 107 -10.44 15.53 0.81
N ARG A 108 -11.46 16.38 1.00
CA ARG A 108 -11.61 17.18 2.23
C ARG A 108 -12.06 16.33 3.42
N VAL A 109 -13.04 15.47 3.20
CA VAL A 109 -13.65 14.65 4.25
C VAL A 109 -12.67 13.58 4.70
N LEU A 110 -12.07 12.84 3.77
CA LEU A 110 -11.20 11.71 4.07
C LEU A 110 -9.73 12.10 4.21
N ASN A 111 -9.40 13.40 4.12
CA ASN A 111 -8.03 13.90 4.13
C ASN A 111 -7.13 13.27 3.06
N ILE A 112 -7.72 12.96 1.90
CA ILE A 112 -7.02 12.38 0.76
C ILE A 112 -6.41 13.51 -0.07
N SER A 113 -5.14 13.38 -0.45
CA SER A 113 -4.51 14.35 -1.35
C SER A 113 -5.16 14.32 -2.75
N PRO A 114 -5.38 15.48 -3.41
CA PRO A 114 -5.94 15.51 -4.75
C PRO A 114 -5.10 14.73 -5.79
N ALA A 115 -3.77 14.68 -5.63
CA ALA A 115 -2.89 13.91 -6.50
C ALA A 115 -3.20 12.40 -6.38
N ALA A 116 -3.31 11.89 -5.15
CA ALA A 116 -3.66 10.49 -4.90
C ALA A 116 -5.06 10.13 -5.44
N MET A 117 -6.05 11.02 -5.27
CA MET A 117 -7.43 10.81 -5.76
C MET A 117 -7.53 10.74 -7.30
N LEU A 118 -6.59 11.36 -8.01
CA LEU A 118 -6.66 11.51 -9.46
C LEU A 118 -5.61 10.66 -10.21
N GLY A 119 -4.76 9.94 -9.47
CA GLY A 119 -3.87 8.90 -10.01
C GLY A 119 -2.52 9.37 -10.55
N TYR A 120 -2.17 10.65 -10.43
CA TYR A 120 -0.90 11.21 -10.92
C TYR A 120 0.18 11.29 -9.83
#